data_AF-A0AAU2URB8-F1
#
_entry.id   AF-A0AAU2URB8-F1
#
_cell.length_a   1.000
_cell.length_b   1.000
_cell.length_c   1.000
_cell.angle_alpha   90.00
_cell.angle_beta   90.00
_cell.angle_gamma   90.00
#
_symmetry.space_group_name_H-M   'P 1'
#
loop_
_entity.id
_entity.type
_entity.pdbx_description
1 polymer ?
#
loop_
_entity_poly.entity_id
_entity_poly.type
_entity_poly.pdbx_seq_one_letter_code
_entity_poly.pdbx_strand_id
1 'polypeptide(L)'
;MDDLFVTIGHRFSRVELRRRMRDYVRGLLAPVARKNSWQLAEQAGHATPDGLQHLLAGAKWEPDDIRDELQEYVAHKLGEEDGVLIIDDTGFIKKGTTSAGVQRQYSGTAGRTENCQIGVFAAYATACGRALVDRELYIPKSWAEDRERCRAAKVPDDREFATKGDLARHMVLRALGSPLPITWVTADSAYGQESRFRRLLEQSGVGYVLAVPKSQFTVGCPRIEGLFAQAPDEAWEKISCGNGAKGPRVYHWAAVRLPAVAEFDYQGEVPHRMRWALARRSIRKPDEIAYYLAYAPLETTAQELVRIAGTRWAIEECFQAAKNECGLDQYEVRRYPGWYRHITLAMLAHAFLAATAHQAREKGAEGVRQPGPSSSQWRRFGDSWQLVGPGPRTCTDVEADTTR
;
A
#
# COMPACT_ATOMS: atom_id res chain seq x y z
N MET A 1 -4.84 -22.23 -3.37
CA MET A 1 -3.39 -21.89 -3.40
C MET A 1 -2.70 -22.57 -4.57
N ASP A 2 -2.96 -23.86 -4.81
CA ASP A 2 -2.30 -24.57 -5.91
C ASP A 2 -2.63 -23.96 -7.28
N ASP A 3 -3.87 -23.51 -7.51
CA ASP A 3 -4.24 -22.78 -8.75
C ASP A 3 -3.36 -21.54 -8.98
N LEU A 4 -3.11 -20.74 -7.94
CA LEU A 4 -2.23 -19.56 -8.02
C LEU A 4 -0.82 -19.96 -8.45
N PHE A 5 -0.30 -21.08 -7.92
CA PHE A 5 1.03 -21.57 -8.29
C PHE A 5 1.09 -22.16 -9.69
N VAL A 6 -0.01 -22.73 -10.20
CA VAL A 6 -0.13 -23.16 -11.59
C VAL A 6 -0.06 -21.94 -12.50
N THR A 7 -0.85 -20.89 -12.20
CA THR A 7 -0.87 -19.65 -12.97
C THR A 7 0.53 -19.03 -13.09
N ILE A 8 1.23 -18.79 -11.97
CA ILE A 8 2.52 -18.09 -12.02
C ILE A 8 3.72 -19.02 -12.30
N GLY A 9 3.53 -20.34 -12.26
CA GLY A 9 4.62 -21.31 -12.33
C GLY A 9 5.42 -21.24 -13.64
N HIS A 10 4.77 -20.83 -14.73
CA HIS A 10 5.41 -20.70 -16.05
C HIS A 10 6.47 -19.59 -16.11
N ARG A 11 6.39 -18.58 -15.23
CA ARG A 11 7.37 -17.48 -15.11
C ARG A 11 8.73 -17.94 -14.55
N PHE A 12 8.80 -19.15 -14.01
CA PHE A 12 10.03 -19.77 -13.54
C PHE A 12 10.41 -20.87 -14.52
N SER A 13 11.50 -20.72 -15.26
CA SER A 13 11.90 -21.68 -16.31
C SER A 13 12.27 -23.06 -15.75
N ARG A 14 12.94 -23.10 -14.60
CA ARG A 14 13.44 -24.34 -13.95
C ARG A 14 12.46 -24.88 -12.92
N VAL A 15 12.28 -26.20 -12.90
CA VAL A 15 11.40 -26.90 -11.95
C VAL A 15 11.83 -26.67 -10.50
N GLU A 16 13.13 -26.60 -10.24
CA GLU A 16 13.67 -26.33 -8.92
C GLU A 16 13.27 -24.94 -8.44
N LEU A 17 13.32 -23.92 -9.31
CA LEU A 17 12.92 -22.56 -8.97
C LEU A 17 11.41 -22.46 -8.70
N ARG A 18 10.58 -23.19 -9.46
CA ARG A 18 9.14 -23.31 -9.17
C ARG A 18 8.90 -23.87 -7.79
N ARG A 19 9.62 -24.95 -7.42
CA ARG A 19 9.53 -25.56 -6.07
C ARG A 19 9.93 -24.55 -5.00
N ARG A 20 11.10 -23.91 -5.15
CA ARG A 20 11.57 -22.88 -4.20
C ARG A 20 10.62 -21.71 -4.06
N MET A 21 10.03 -21.23 -5.15
CA MET A 21 9.03 -20.16 -5.10
C MET A 21 7.80 -20.58 -4.29
N ARG A 22 7.26 -21.77 -4.54
CA ARG A 22 6.10 -22.29 -3.77
C ARG A 22 6.44 -22.42 -2.30
N ASP A 23 7.60 -22.98 -1.98
CA ASP A 23 8.08 -23.14 -0.61
C ASP A 23 8.25 -21.77 0.07
N TYR A 24 8.79 -20.79 -0.66
CA TYR A 24 8.93 -19.42 -0.19
C TYR A 24 7.57 -18.78 0.14
N VAL A 25 6.61 -18.80 -0.80
CA VAL A 25 5.27 -18.21 -0.61
C VAL A 25 4.49 -18.93 0.50
N ARG A 26 4.57 -20.26 0.58
CA ARG A 26 3.98 -21.03 1.69
C ARG A 26 4.61 -20.66 3.03
N GLY A 27 5.93 -20.52 3.08
CA GLY A 27 6.64 -20.03 4.26
C GLY A 27 6.22 -18.60 4.65
N LEU A 28 6.02 -17.72 3.67
CA LEU A 28 5.50 -16.38 3.93
C LEU A 28 4.10 -16.40 4.56
N LEU A 29 3.32 -17.46 4.37
CA LEU A 29 1.98 -17.64 4.95
C LEU A 29 1.96 -18.50 6.22
N ALA A 30 3.06 -19.19 6.54
CA ALA A 30 3.15 -20.10 7.68
C ALA A 30 3.35 -19.36 9.02
N PRO A 31 2.96 -19.91 10.17
CA PRO A 31 3.13 -19.26 11.49
C PRO A 31 4.58 -19.34 12.00
N VAL A 32 5.52 -18.74 11.26
CA VAL A 32 6.94 -18.64 11.64
C VAL A 32 7.22 -17.31 12.31
N ALA A 33 8.16 -17.30 13.27
CA ALA A 33 8.47 -16.13 14.09
C ALA A 33 8.99 -14.93 13.27
N ARG A 34 9.77 -15.20 12.21
CA ARG A 34 10.34 -14.22 11.30
C ARG A 34 10.41 -14.76 9.88
N LYS A 35 9.93 -13.99 8.93
CA LYS A 35 9.78 -14.36 7.51
C LYS A 35 11.08 -14.11 6.72
N ASN A 36 12.21 -14.62 7.21
CA ASN A 36 13.51 -14.56 6.54
C ASN A 36 13.89 -15.92 5.91
N SER A 37 14.83 -15.93 4.97
CA SER A 37 15.15 -17.15 4.21
C SER A 37 15.62 -18.34 5.07
N TRP A 38 16.09 -18.11 6.29
CA TRP A 38 16.47 -19.18 7.21
C TRP A 38 15.25 -19.92 7.75
N GLN A 39 14.35 -19.19 8.42
CA GLN A 39 13.16 -19.82 9.01
C GLN A 39 12.17 -20.32 7.96
N LEU A 40 12.10 -19.66 6.79
CA LEU A 40 11.30 -20.17 5.68
C LEU A 40 11.86 -21.49 5.13
N ALA A 41 13.19 -21.64 5.08
CA ALA A 41 13.82 -22.87 4.63
C ALA A 41 13.61 -24.02 5.62
N GLU A 42 13.76 -23.75 6.92
CA GLU A 42 13.47 -24.70 7.99
C GLU A 42 12.01 -25.17 7.97
N GLN A 43 11.07 -24.22 7.85
CA GLN A 43 9.65 -24.52 7.71
C GLN A 43 9.33 -25.38 6.47
N ALA A 44 10.09 -25.22 5.39
CA ALA A 44 9.97 -26.00 4.16
C ALA A 44 10.77 -27.32 4.18
N GLY A 45 11.40 -27.66 5.30
CA GLY A 45 12.20 -28.89 5.45
C GLY A 45 13.51 -28.89 4.65
N HIS A 46 14.06 -27.72 4.33
CA HIS A 46 15.35 -27.60 3.67
C HIS A 46 16.50 -27.61 4.68
N ALA A 47 17.60 -28.28 4.34
CA ALA A 47 18.80 -28.30 5.19
C ALA A 47 19.50 -26.94 5.34
N THR A 48 19.37 -26.05 4.35
CA THR A 48 20.06 -24.75 4.28
C THR A 48 19.17 -23.67 3.64
N PRO A 49 19.39 -22.37 3.94
CA PRO A 49 18.66 -21.26 3.33
C PRO A 49 19.03 -21.00 1.86
N ASP A 50 20.12 -21.58 1.37
CA ASP A 50 20.78 -21.25 0.10
C ASP A 50 19.84 -21.28 -1.11
N GLY A 51 18.91 -22.24 -1.15
CA GLY A 51 17.93 -22.33 -2.24
C GLY A 51 16.99 -21.13 -2.29
N LEU A 52 16.52 -20.66 -1.13
CA LEU A 52 15.64 -19.48 -1.03
C LEU A 52 16.43 -18.19 -1.20
N GLN A 53 17.68 -18.12 -0.73
CA GLN A 53 18.56 -17.00 -1.00
C GLN A 53 18.89 -16.89 -2.50
N HIS A 54 19.15 -18.02 -3.17
CA HIS A 54 19.37 -18.08 -4.60
C HIS A 54 18.12 -17.60 -5.37
N LEU A 55 16.92 -18.06 -4.98
CA LEU A 55 15.65 -17.60 -5.57
C LEU A 55 15.56 -16.06 -5.60
N LEU A 56 15.92 -15.39 -4.50
CA LEU A 56 15.83 -13.94 -4.40
C LEU A 56 17.02 -13.22 -5.05
N ALA A 57 18.25 -13.70 -4.85
CA ALA A 57 19.46 -12.94 -5.18
C ALA A 57 20.10 -13.30 -6.52
N GLY A 58 19.99 -14.55 -6.97
CA GLY A 58 20.82 -15.08 -8.07
C GLY A 58 20.06 -15.79 -9.19
N ALA A 59 18.83 -16.24 -8.93
CA ALA A 59 18.00 -16.88 -9.94
C ALA A 59 17.62 -15.89 -11.06
N LYS A 60 17.26 -16.41 -12.23
CA LYS A 60 16.75 -15.63 -13.37
C LYS A 60 15.23 -15.79 -13.47
N TRP A 61 14.52 -14.75 -13.07
CA TRP A 61 13.07 -14.55 -13.24
C TRP A 61 12.76 -13.07 -13.02
N GLU A 62 11.73 -12.59 -13.71
CA GLU A 62 11.34 -11.19 -13.69
C GLU A 62 10.24 -10.94 -12.65
N PRO A 63 10.49 -10.11 -11.63
CA PRO A 63 9.47 -9.81 -10.62
C PRO A 63 8.31 -9.00 -11.18
N ASP A 64 8.51 -8.28 -12.27
CA ASP A 64 7.48 -7.48 -12.93
C ASP A 64 6.44 -8.35 -13.62
N ASP A 65 6.85 -9.45 -14.26
CA ASP A 65 5.92 -10.47 -14.75
C ASP A 65 5.01 -11.00 -13.63
N ILE A 66 5.56 -11.27 -12.44
CA ILE A 66 4.76 -11.75 -11.30
C ILE A 66 3.84 -10.65 -10.75
N ARG A 67 4.23 -9.37 -10.85
CA ARG A 67 3.34 -8.23 -10.53
C ARG A 67 2.16 -8.19 -11.50
N ASP A 68 2.39 -8.42 -12.79
CA ASP A 68 1.32 -8.39 -13.79
C ASP A 68 0.32 -9.54 -13.58
N GLU A 69 0.83 -10.75 -13.32
CA GLU A 69 -0.01 -11.91 -12.91
C GLU A 69 -0.76 -11.66 -11.60
N LEU A 70 -0.16 -10.92 -10.66
CA LEU A 70 -0.81 -10.51 -9.42
C LEU A 70 -1.98 -9.54 -9.70
N GLN A 71 -1.81 -8.61 -10.63
CA GLN A 71 -2.89 -7.70 -11.03
C GLN A 71 -4.04 -8.46 -11.68
N GLU A 72 -3.75 -9.42 -12.55
CA GLU A 72 -4.74 -10.34 -13.12
C GLU A 72 -5.48 -11.14 -12.04
N TYR A 73 -4.74 -11.72 -11.11
CA TYR A 73 -5.32 -12.47 -10.00
C TYR A 73 -6.24 -11.61 -9.13
N VAL A 74 -5.83 -10.38 -8.82
CA VAL A 74 -6.62 -9.44 -8.01
C VAL A 74 -7.86 -8.97 -8.77
N ALA A 75 -7.74 -8.66 -10.07
CA ALA A 75 -8.88 -8.31 -10.91
C ALA A 75 -9.92 -9.44 -10.92
N HIS A 76 -9.48 -10.68 -11.08
CA HIS A 76 -10.38 -11.83 -11.11
C HIS A 76 -11.00 -12.17 -9.75
N LYS A 77 -10.28 -11.97 -8.64
CA LYS A 77 -10.75 -12.37 -7.29
C LYS A 77 -11.44 -11.28 -6.49
N LEU A 78 -11.14 -10.02 -6.75
CA LEU A 78 -11.58 -8.88 -5.95
C LEU A 78 -12.12 -7.73 -6.82
N GLY A 79 -12.07 -7.83 -8.14
CA GLY A 79 -12.45 -6.76 -9.06
C GLY A 79 -13.94 -6.45 -9.02
N GLU A 80 -14.25 -5.15 -8.97
CA GLU A 80 -15.60 -4.60 -9.05
C GLU A 80 -15.55 -3.31 -9.89
N GLU A 81 -16.67 -2.95 -10.51
CA GLU A 81 -16.76 -1.76 -11.40
C GLU A 81 -16.37 -0.45 -10.69
N ASP A 82 -16.56 -0.37 -9.38
CA ASP A 82 -16.29 0.82 -8.56
C ASP A 82 -14.89 0.84 -7.93
N GLY A 83 -13.97 -0.01 -8.42
CA GLY A 83 -12.66 -0.22 -7.85
C GLY A 83 -11.81 1.04 -7.70
N VAL A 84 -11.12 1.12 -6.55
CA VAL A 84 -10.29 2.26 -6.15
C VAL A 84 -8.83 1.84 -6.10
N LEU A 85 -8.00 2.52 -6.89
CA LEU A 85 -6.54 2.44 -6.79
C LEU A 85 -6.04 3.47 -5.76
N ILE A 86 -5.25 3.03 -4.80
CA ILE A 86 -4.72 3.87 -3.73
C ILE A 86 -3.19 3.91 -3.85
N ILE A 87 -2.62 5.11 -3.88
CA ILE A 87 -1.16 5.29 -3.86
C ILE A 87 -0.72 5.80 -2.49
N ASP A 88 0.30 5.14 -1.93
CA ASP A 88 0.95 5.55 -0.69
C ASP A 88 2.39 5.00 -0.66
N ASP A 89 3.22 5.51 0.25
CA ASP A 89 4.56 4.98 0.47
C ASP A 89 4.80 4.50 1.89
N THR A 90 5.70 3.52 2.03
CA THR A 90 6.08 2.97 3.34
C THR A 90 7.58 2.80 3.46
N GLY A 91 8.08 3.02 4.67
CA GLY A 91 9.49 2.94 5.00
C GLY A 91 9.87 1.56 5.59
N PHE A 92 11.05 1.08 5.22
CA PHE A 92 11.66 -0.15 5.74
C PHE A 92 12.97 0.21 6.44
N ILE A 93 13.00 0.10 7.77
CA ILE A 93 14.16 0.45 8.58
C ILE A 93 15.33 -0.49 8.23
N LYS A 94 16.52 0.09 8.05
CA LYS A 94 17.73 -0.66 7.73
C LYS A 94 18.91 -0.21 8.59
N LYS A 95 19.80 -1.16 8.89
CA LYS A 95 21.10 -0.90 9.52
C LYS A 95 22.18 -0.90 8.42
N GLY A 96 22.98 0.16 8.36
CA GLY A 96 24.06 0.33 7.38
C GLY A 96 23.66 1.06 6.10
N THR A 97 24.63 1.25 5.18
CA THR A 97 24.54 2.16 4.03
C THR A 97 24.52 1.46 2.67
N THR A 98 24.58 0.12 2.64
CA THR A 98 24.81 -0.67 1.42
C THR A 98 23.56 -1.24 0.76
N SER A 99 22.40 -1.18 1.42
CA SER A 99 21.14 -1.66 0.82
C SER A 99 20.61 -0.67 -0.20
N ALA A 100 20.14 -1.14 -1.36
CA ALA A 100 19.71 -0.29 -2.46
C ALA A 100 18.74 0.82 -2.02
N GLY A 101 19.05 2.08 -2.29
CA GLY A 101 18.20 3.22 -1.95
C GLY A 101 18.11 3.56 -0.46
N VAL A 102 18.93 2.95 0.41
CA VAL A 102 18.92 3.27 1.85
C VAL A 102 19.56 4.63 2.12
N GLN A 103 18.85 5.48 2.86
CA GLN A 103 19.41 6.72 3.39
C GLN A 103 18.64 7.16 4.64
N ARG A 104 19.18 8.16 5.35
CA ARG A 104 18.43 8.86 6.40
C ARG A 104 17.36 9.73 5.75
N GLN A 105 16.11 9.36 5.93
CA GLN A 105 14.95 10.06 5.40
C GLN A 105 13.74 9.86 6.32
N TYR A 106 12.75 10.74 6.21
CA TYR A 106 11.53 10.61 7.00
C TYR A 106 10.82 9.31 6.64
N SER A 107 10.61 8.45 7.64
CA SER A 107 9.84 7.22 7.50
C SER A 107 8.49 7.44 8.16
N GLY A 108 7.41 7.44 7.38
CA GLY A 108 6.04 7.56 7.90
C GLY A 108 5.73 6.46 8.93
N THR A 109 6.27 5.25 8.74
CA THR A 109 6.11 4.14 9.70
C THR A 109 6.87 4.36 11.02
N ALA A 110 8.03 5.03 10.99
CA ALA A 110 8.79 5.32 12.21
C ALA A 110 8.35 6.63 12.88
N GLY A 111 7.64 7.50 12.16
CA GLY A 111 7.29 8.85 12.62
C GLY A 111 8.48 9.80 12.78
N ARG A 112 9.66 9.42 12.27
CA ARG A 112 10.92 10.15 12.43
C ARG A 112 11.88 9.90 11.27
N THR A 113 12.88 10.78 11.16
CA THR A 113 13.98 10.61 10.20
C THR A 113 14.90 9.48 10.65
N GLU A 114 14.91 8.41 9.85
CA GLU A 114 15.69 7.21 10.12
C GLU A 114 16.35 6.68 8.86
N ASN A 115 17.37 5.84 9.06
CA ASN A 115 17.99 5.14 7.96
C ASN A 115 17.04 4.04 7.44
N CYS A 116 16.46 4.26 6.27
CA CYS A 116 15.44 3.39 5.71
C CYS A 116 15.46 3.39 4.18
N GLN A 117 14.88 2.33 3.61
CA GLN A 117 14.43 2.30 2.22
C GLN A 117 12.97 2.76 2.18
N ILE A 118 12.55 3.43 1.11
CA ILE A 118 11.15 3.79 0.89
C ILE A 118 10.65 3.06 -0.35
N GLY A 119 9.53 2.36 -0.22
CA GLY A 119 8.80 1.83 -1.38
C GLY A 119 7.51 2.62 -1.59
N VAL A 120 7.24 3.01 -2.83
CA VAL A 120 5.93 3.49 -3.27
C VAL A 120 5.11 2.27 -3.65
N PHE A 121 3.86 2.21 -3.20
CA PHE A 121 2.96 1.08 -3.41
C PHE A 121 1.63 1.54 -3.98
N ALA A 122 1.03 0.65 -4.78
CA ALA A 122 -0.37 0.76 -5.16
C ALA A 122 -1.16 -0.36 -4.46
N ALA A 123 -2.28 0.00 -3.85
CA ALA A 123 -3.29 -0.95 -3.39
C ALA A 123 -4.54 -0.82 -4.25
N TYR A 124 -5.22 -1.93 -4.49
CA TYR A 124 -6.53 -1.98 -5.11
C TYR A 124 -7.56 -2.35 -4.04
N ALA A 125 -8.70 -1.65 -4.00
CA ALA A 125 -9.75 -1.88 -3.02
C ALA A 125 -11.15 -1.80 -3.64
N THR A 126 -12.00 -2.72 -3.18
CA THR A 126 -13.42 -2.86 -3.51
C THR A 126 -14.21 -3.28 -2.27
N ALA A 127 -15.52 -3.49 -2.42
CA ALA A 127 -16.31 -4.14 -1.37
C ALA A 127 -15.86 -5.58 -1.08
N CYS A 128 -15.33 -6.28 -2.10
CA CYS A 128 -14.89 -7.67 -2.00
C CYS A 128 -13.59 -7.82 -1.20
N GLY A 129 -12.70 -6.83 -1.27
CA GLY A 129 -11.48 -6.84 -0.47
C GLY A 129 -10.48 -5.78 -0.89
N ARG A 130 -9.24 -5.96 -0.44
CA ARG A 130 -8.14 -5.04 -0.75
C ARG A 130 -6.82 -5.79 -0.79
N ALA A 131 -5.94 -5.41 -1.71
CA ALA A 131 -4.62 -6.01 -1.87
C ALA A 131 -3.61 -5.00 -2.43
N LEU A 132 -2.33 -5.18 -2.10
CA LEU A 132 -1.23 -4.51 -2.80
C LEU A 132 -1.10 -5.09 -4.22
N VAL A 133 -0.98 -4.23 -5.23
CA VAL A 133 -0.98 -4.60 -6.66
C VAL A 133 0.23 -4.09 -7.44
N ASP A 134 0.94 -3.08 -6.93
CA ASP A 134 2.20 -2.60 -7.54
C ASP A 134 3.15 -2.01 -6.48
N ARG A 135 4.42 -1.89 -6.84
CA ARG A 135 5.56 -1.52 -6.01
C ARG A 135 6.68 -0.90 -6.84
N GLU A 136 7.28 0.17 -6.32
CA GLU A 136 8.50 0.79 -6.81
C GLU A 136 9.43 1.13 -5.66
N LEU A 137 10.71 0.80 -5.78
CA LEU A 137 11.74 1.24 -4.84
C LEU A 137 12.16 2.67 -5.18
N TYR A 138 12.00 3.58 -4.21
CA TYR A 138 12.51 4.94 -4.34
C TYR A 138 14.04 4.93 -4.19
N ILE A 139 14.73 5.38 -5.24
CA ILE A 139 16.18 5.56 -5.26
C ILE A 139 16.46 7.05 -5.08
N PRO A 140 16.98 7.48 -3.92
CA PRO A 140 17.26 8.88 -3.67
C PRO A 140 18.26 9.47 -4.66
N LYS A 141 18.21 10.80 -4.84
CA LYS A 141 19.17 11.54 -5.67
C LYS A 141 20.63 11.25 -5.31
N SER A 142 20.93 11.17 -4.01
CA SER A 142 22.26 10.81 -3.47
C SER A 142 22.75 9.41 -3.87
N TRP A 143 21.84 8.50 -4.22
CA TRP A 143 22.19 7.19 -4.78
C TRP A 143 22.32 7.26 -6.30
N ALA A 144 21.39 7.92 -6.98
CA ALA A 144 21.40 8.03 -8.44
C ALA A 144 22.67 8.72 -8.98
N GLU A 145 23.23 9.65 -8.20
CA GLU A 145 24.49 10.35 -8.50
C GLU A 145 25.76 9.51 -8.18
N ASP A 146 25.63 8.40 -7.45
CA ASP A 146 26.74 7.49 -7.10
C ASP A 146 26.59 6.15 -7.83
N ARG A 147 27.10 6.12 -9.08
CA ARG A 147 26.97 4.94 -9.95
C ARG A 147 27.71 3.72 -9.43
N GLU A 148 28.82 3.89 -8.72
CA GLU A 148 29.56 2.76 -8.14
C GLU A 148 28.74 2.07 -7.04
N ARG A 149 28.15 2.87 -6.15
CA ARG A 149 27.25 2.37 -5.10
C ARG A 149 26.01 1.71 -5.68
N CYS A 150 25.42 2.28 -6.73
CA CYS A 150 24.32 1.67 -7.48
C CYS A 150 24.70 0.29 -8.03
N ARG A 151 25.83 0.18 -8.74
CA ARG A 151 26.32 -1.09 -9.31
C ARG A 151 26.64 -2.12 -8.23
N ALA A 152 27.20 -1.72 -7.10
CA ALA A 152 27.45 -2.61 -5.95
C ALA A 152 26.14 -3.21 -5.39
N ALA A 153 25.07 -2.42 -5.36
CA ALA A 153 23.73 -2.87 -4.96
C ALA A 153 22.91 -3.48 -6.12
N LYS A 154 23.48 -3.59 -7.33
CA LYS A 154 22.83 -4.09 -8.56
C LYS A 154 21.63 -3.25 -9.02
N VAL A 155 21.65 -1.94 -8.74
CA VAL A 155 20.72 -0.99 -9.36
C VAL A 155 21.09 -0.86 -10.86
N PRO A 156 20.13 -0.97 -11.79
CA PRO A 156 20.40 -0.84 -13.23
C PRO A 156 21.07 0.48 -13.64
N ASP A 157 21.81 0.47 -14.75
CA ASP A 157 22.52 1.64 -15.28
C ASP A 157 21.60 2.70 -15.90
N ASP A 158 20.46 2.27 -16.42
CA ASP A 158 19.37 3.09 -16.93
C ASP A 158 18.40 3.58 -15.84
N ARG A 159 18.54 3.13 -14.60
CA ARG A 159 17.74 3.66 -13.48
C ARG A 159 18.28 5.03 -13.06
N GLU A 160 17.63 6.07 -13.56
CA GLU A 160 17.85 7.47 -13.17
C GLU A 160 17.06 7.86 -11.92
N PHE A 161 17.32 9.07 -11.40
CA PHE A 161 16.55 9.64 -10.32
C PHE A 161 15.10 9.91 -10.77
N ALA A 162 14.14 9.40 -10.00
CA ALA A 162 12.72 9.68 -10.17
C ALA A 162 12.14 10.07 -8.81
N THR A 163 11.33 11.13 -8.78
CA THR A 163 10.61 11.50 -7.56
C THR A 163 9.56 10.45 -7.23
N LYS A 164 9.05 10.44 -5.99
CA LYS A 164 7.93 9.55 -5.64
C LYS A 164 6.69 9.81 -6.50
N GLY A 165 6.42 11.08 -6.83
CA GLY A 165 5.37 11.47 -7.77
C GLY A 165 5.57 10.87 -9.17
N ASP A 166 6.81 10.89 -9.69
CA ASP A 166 7.13 10.24 -10.97
C ASP A 166 6.87 8.73 -10.92
N LEU A 167 7.27 8.06 -9.84
CA LEU A 167 7.01 6.63 -9.63
C LEU A 167 5.50 6.34 -9.56
N ALA A 168 4.75 7.13 -8.78
CA ALA A 168 3.31 7.01 -8.64
C ALA A 168 2.59 7.14 -9.99
N ARG A 169 2.98 8.11 -10.83
CA ARG A 169 2.42 8.26 -12.18
C ARG A 169 2.66 7.02 -13.05
N HIS A 170 3.89 6.49 -13.05
CA HIS A 170 4.20 5.27 -13.81
C HIS A 170 3.38 4.07 -13.31
N MET A 171 3.24 3.92 -11.99
CA MET A 171 2.42 2.87 -11.37
C MET A 171 0.94 3.01 -11.75
N VAL A 172 0.39 4.23 -11.73
CA VAL A 172 -0.99 4.49 -12.17
C VAL A 172 -1.17 4.11 -13.64
N LEU A 173 -0.29 4.55 -14.53
CA LEU A 173 -0.39 4.21 -15.96
C LEU A 173 -0.31 2.70 -16.21
N ARG A 174 0.58 2.00 -15.50
CA ARG A 174 0.63 0.53 -15.56
C ARG A 174 -0.66 -0.12 -15.08
N ALA A 175 -1.19 0.33 -13.94
CA ALA A 175 -2.42 -0.22 -13.38
C ALA A 175 -3.63 0.03 -14.29
N LEU A 176 -3.72 1.21 -14.93
CA LEU A 176 -4.77 1.52 -15.92
C LEU A 176 -4.63 0.69 -17.21
N GLY A 177 -3.42 0.22 -17.53
CA GLY A 177 -3.18 -0.73 -18.63
C GLY A 177 -3.38 -2.20 -18.24
N SER A 178 -3.74 -2.48 -16.99
CA SER A 178 -3.95 -3.84 -16.48
C SER A 178 -5.43 -4.23 -16.53
N PRO A 179 -5.78 -5.50 -16.27
CA PRO A 179 -7.17 -5.93 -16.17
C PRO A 179 -7.93 -5.45 -14.93
N LEU A 180 -7.31 -4.68 -14.03
CA LEU A 180 -7.99 -4.15 -12.84
C LEU A 180 -9.09 -3.16 -13.25
N PRO A 181 -10.35 -3.36 -12.82
CA PRO A 181 -11.39 -2.36 -13.05
C PRO A 181 -11.18 -1.19 -12.10
N ILE A 182 -10.60 -0.09 -12.61
CA ILE A 182 -10.24 1.10 -11.86
C ILE A 182 -11.09 2.28 -12.33
N THR A 183 -11.97 2.74 -11.45
CA THR A 183 -12.81 3.93 -11.70
C THR A 183 -12.29 5.14 -10.92
N TRP A 184 -11.61 4.89 -9.80
CA TRP A 184 -11.15 5.94 -8.88
C TRP A 184 -9.69 5.78 -8.49
N VAL A 185 -9.02 6.91 -8.29
CA VAL A 185 -7.70 7.01 -7.66
C VAL A 185 -7.76 7.87 -6.41
N THR A 186 -7.12 7.41 -5.33
CA THR A 186 -6.92 8.22 -4.11
C THR A 186 -5.48 8.12 -3.61
N ALA A 187 -5.01 9.15 -2.92
CA ALA A 187 -3.67 9.25 -2.37
C ALA A 187 -3.63 10.30 -1.25
N ASP A 188 -2.54 10.31 -0.49
CA ASP A 188 -2.30 11.30 0.55
C ASP A 188 -1.95 12.69 -0.02
N SER A 189 -1.69 13.65 0.86
CA SER A 189 -1.35 15.02 0.48
C SER A 189 0.00 15.18 -0.20
N ALA A 190 0.93 14.22 -0.02
CA ALA A 190 2.23 14.29 -0.66
C ALA A 190 2.09 14.14 -2.17
N TYR A 191 1.25 13.21 -2.63
CA TYR A 191 0.90 13.05 -4.05
C TYR A 191 -0.18 14.02 -4.51
N GLY A 192 -1.19 14.24 -3.67
CA GLY A 192 -2.36 14.99 -4.05
C GLY A 192 -2.10 16.47 -4.29
N GLN A 193 -1.04 17.05 -3.71
CA GLN A 193 -0.60 18.43 -4.01
C GLN A 193 0.08 18.57 -5.37
N GLU A 194 0.58 17.48 -5.97
CA GLU A 194 1.31 17.52 -7.23
C GLU A 194 0.35 17.75 -8.41
N SER A 195 0.46 18.91 -9.06
CA SER A 195 -0.39 19.25 -10.22
C SER A 195 -0.22 18.30 -11.39
N ARG A 196 1.00 17.80 -11.62
CA ARG A 196 1.30 16.82 -12.67
C ARG A 196 0.64 15.47 -12.43
N PHE A 197 0.54 15.05 -11.16
CA PHE A 197 -0.16 13.81 -10.80
C PHE A 197 -1.67 13.96 -11.06
N ARG A 198 -2.28 15.05 -10.56
CA ARG A 198 -3.70 15.35 -10.84
C ARG A 198 -4.00 15.42 -12.33
N ARG A 199 -3.17 16.15 -13.09
CA ARG A 199 -3.36 16.29 -14.54
C ARG A 199 -3.30 14.95 -15.28
N LEU A 200 -2.39 14.06 -14.89
CA LEU A 200 -2.30 12.73 -15.49
C LEU A 200 -3.60 11.93 -15.27
N LEU A 201 -4.18 11.99 -14.08
CA LEU A 201 -5.46 11.32 -13.78
C LEU A 201 -6.59 11.87 -14.64
N GLU A 202 -6.67 13.19 -14.77
CA GLU A 202 -7.67 13.85 -15.63
C GLU A 202 -7.50 13.44 -17.10
N GLN A 203 -6.27 13.47 -17.63
CA GLN A 203 -5.96 13.07 -19.00
C GLN A 203 -6.23 11.58 -19.27
N SER A 204 -6.11 10.75 -18.23
CA SER A 204 -6.42 9.32 -18.31
C SER A 204 -7.93 9.04 -18.15
N GLY A 205 -8.75 10.06 -17.92
CA GLY A 205 -10.19 9.91 -17.76
C GLY A 205 -10.60 9.18 -16.48
N VAL A 206 -9.73 9.07 -15.48
CA VAL A 206 -10.04 8.37 -14.22
C VAL A 206 -10.52 9.37 -13.15
N GLY A 207 -11.52 8.98 -12.35
CA GLY A 207 -11.95 9.80 -11.23
C GLY A 207 -10.88 9.86 -10.14
N TYR A 208 -10.81 10.94 -9.38
CA TYR A 208 -9.94 10.98 -8.22
C TYR A 208 -10.54 11.72 -7.03
N VAL A 209 -10.11 11.32 -5.83
CA VAL A 209 -10.24 12.11 -4.60
C VAL A 209 -8.90 12.08 -3.88
N LEU A 210 -8.18 13.20 -3.90
CA LEU A 210 -6.81 13.29 -3.40
C LEU A 210 -6.76 14.24 -2.21
N ALA A 211 -6.15 13.80 -1.11
CA ALA A 211 -5.89 14.71 0.00
C ALA A 211 -4.92 15.81 -0.46
N VAL A 212 -5.05 17.01 0.09
CA VAL A 212 -4.17 18.15 -0.23
C VAL A 212 -3.85 18.94 1.04
N PRO A 213 -2.70 19.64 1.10
CA PRO A 213 -2.43 20.54 2.22
C PRO A 213 -3.44 21.69 2.24
N LYS A 214 -3.68 22.25 3.43
CA LYS A 214 -4.56 23.42 3.61
C LYS A 214 -4.15 24.67 2.81
N SER A 215 -2.89 24.73 2.41
CA SER A 215 -2.31 25.77 1.56
C SER A 215 -2.49 25.51 0.06
N GLN A 216 -3.17 24.44 -0.34
CA GLN A 216 -3.40 24.12 -1.75
C GLN A 216 -4.18 25.23 -2.45
N PHE A 217 -3.65 25.72 -3.57
CA PHE A 217 -4.34 26.69 -4.41
C PHE A 217 -5.53 26.03 -5.13
N THR A 218 -6.61 26.79 -5.25
CA THR A 218 -7.85 26.39 -5.94
C THR A 218 -8.35 27.52 -6.84
N VAL A 219 -9.17 27.20 -7.84
CA VAL A 219 -9.76 28.23 -8.71
C VAL A 219 -10.56 29.21 -7.85
N GLY A 220 -10.26 30.50 -7.96
CA GLY A 220 -10.96 31.56 -7.22
C GLY A 220 -10.56 31.72 -5.74
N CYS A 221 -9.66 30.90 -5.19
CA CYS A 221 -9.18 31.06 -3.82
C CYS A 221 -7.69 30.70 -3.68
N PRO A 222 -6.86 31.60 -3.10
CA PRO A 222 -5.43 31.35 -2.92
C PRO A 222 -5.12 30.10 -2.08
N ARG A 223 -6.01 29.71 -1.16
CA ARG A 223 -5.80 28.56 -0.28
C ARG A 223 -7.13 27.84 -0.04
N ILE A 224 -7.14 26.53 -0.18
CA ILE A 224 -8.35 25.70 -0.03
C ILE A 224 -9.03 25.90 1.33
N GLU A 225 -8.27 26.17 2.40
CA GLU A 225 -8.86 26.48 3.72
C GLU A 225 -9.78 27.71 3.69
N GLY A 226 -9.46 28.71 2.86
CA GLY A 226 -10.28 29.91 2.69
C GLY A 226 -11.65 29.63 2.09
N LEU A 227 -11.78 28.59 1.25
CA LEU A 227 -13.07 28.16 0.70
C LEU A 227 -14.03 27.68 1.79
N PHE A 228 -13.49 27.03 2.83
CA PHE A 228 -14.29 26.41 3.89
C PHE A 228 -14.35 27.24 5.18
N ALA A 229 -13.49 28.26 5.33
CA ALA A 229 -13.49 29.14 6.49
C ALA A 229 -14.79 29.95 6.62
N GLN A 230 -15.47 30.23 5.51
CA GLN A 230 -16.74 30.96 5.46
C GLN A 230 -17.94 30.04 5.18
N ALA A 231 -17.72 28.72 5.14
CA ALA A 231 -18.82 27.79 4.88
C ALA A 231 -19.82 27.83 6.07
N PRO A 232 -21.12 28.02 5.81
CA PRO A 232 -22.12 28.03 6.86
C PRO A 232 -22.23 26.64 7.51
N ASP A 233 -22.73 26.56 8.74
CA ASP A 233 -22.79 25.30 9.49
C ASP A 233 -23.63 24.24 8.77
N GLU A 234 -24.66 24.63 8.02
CA GLU A 234 -25.52 23.76 7.22
C GLU A 234 -24.75 23.09 6.06
N ALA A 235 -23.63 23.64 5.62
CA ALA A 235 -22.78 23.02 4.61
C ALA A 235 -21.97 21.83 5.17
N TRP A 236 -21.92 21.65 6.49
CA TRP A 236 -21.16 20.60 7.17
C TRP A 236 -22.03 19.41 7.56
N GLU A 237 -22.22 18.51 6.60
CA GLU A 237 -23.02 17.30 6.79
C GLU A 237 -22.25 16.20 7.54
N LYS A 238 -22.96 15.46 8.39
CA LYS A 238 -22.38 14.32 9.12
C LYS A 238 -22.44 13.06 8.24
N ILE A 239 -21.32 12.71 7.62
CA ILE A 239 -21.23 11.61 6.65
C ILE A 239 -20.20 10.56 7.11
N SER A 240 -20.50 9.28 6.89
CA SER A 240 -19.53 8.19 7.10
C SER A 240 -18.64 8.00 5.87
N CYS A 241 -17.32 7.93 6.07
CA CYS A 241 -16.36 7.55 5.03
C CYS A 241 -16.01 6.05 5.09
N GLY A 242 -17.01 5.22 5.40
CA GLY A 242 -16.90 3.77 5.51
C GLY A 242 -16.58 3.26 6.91
N ASN A 243 -16.58 1.93 7.03
CA ASN A 243 -16.37 1.23 8.30
C ASN A 243 -14.89 1.21 8.70
N GLY A 244 -14.63 1.39 10.00
CA GLY A 244 -13.33 1.13 10.61
C GLY A 244 -13.44 0.07 11.70
N ALA A 245 -12.31 -0.28 12.32
CA ALA A 245 -12.24 -1.32 13.36
C ALA A 245 -13.13 -1.05 14.60
N LYS A 246 -13.54 0.21 14.82
CA LYS A 246 -14.42 0.64 15.94
C LYS A 246 -15.83 1.03 15.49
N GLY A 247 -16.24 0.61 14.30
CA GLY A 247 -17.52 1.00 13.67
C GLY A 247 -17.35 2.07 12.59
N PRO A 248 -18.47 2.66 12.13
CA PRO A 248 -18.46 3.66 11.06
C PRO A 248 -17.56 4.85 11.38
N ARG A 249 -16.71 5.24 10.43
CA ARG A 249 -15.87 6.44 10.56
C ARG A 249 -16.67 7.64 10.10
N VAL A 250 -17.24 8.35 11.07
CA VAL A 250 -18.12 9.48 10.82
C VAL A 250 -17.39 10.80 11.09
N TYR A 251 -17.53 11.74 10.16
CA TYR A 251 -16.95 13.08 10.23
C TYR A 251 -17.98 14.11 9.76
N HIS A 252 -17.71 15.39 10.03
CA HIS A 252 -18.39 16.47 9.32
C HIS A 252 -17.67 16.71 8.00
N TRP A 253 -18.42 16.73 6.90
CA TRP A 253 -17.92 16.95 5.56
C TRP A 253 -18.62 18.14 4.93
N ALA A 254 -17.84 18.99 4.29
CA ALA A 254 -18.34 20.00 3.37
C ALA A 254 -17.76 19.72 1.98
N ALA A 255 -18.56 19.93 0.95
CA ALA A 255 -18.16 19.73 -0.44
C ALA A 255 -18.66 20.91 -1.29
N VAL A 256 -17.81 21.41 -2.17
CA VAL A 256 -18.15 22.50 -3.10
C VAL A 256 -17.70 22.13 -4.50
N ARG A 257 -18.57 22.39 -5.47
CA ARG A 257 -18.27 22.24 -6.90
C ARG A 257 -17.38 23.40 -7.32
N LEU A 258 -16.26 23.10 -7.96
CA LEU A 258 -15.36 24.12 -8.50
C LEU A 258 -15.76 24.42 -9.96
N PRO A 259 -15.55 25.67 -10.43
CA PRO A 259 -15.78 26.01 -11.82
C PRO A 259 -15.01 25.10 -12.78
N ALA A 260 -15.65 24.76 -13.90
CA ALA A 260 -14.98 24.06 -14.99
C ALA A 260 -13.87 24.95 -15.57
N VAL A 261 -12.74 24.34 -15.93
CA VAL A 261 -11.64 25.01 -16.62
C VAL A 261 -11.86 24.81 -18.12
N ALA A 262 -12.19 25.91 -18.80
CA ALA A 262 -12.60 25.94 -20.21
C ALA A 262 -11.64 25.17 -21.14
N GLU A 263 -10.34 25.26 -20.88
CA GLU A 263 -9.28 24.66 -21.69
C GLU A 263 -9.17 23.13 -21.55
N PHE A 264 -9.74 22.53 -20.50
CA PHE A 264 -9.50 21.11 -20.16
C PHE A 264 -10.75 20.28 -19.95
N ASP A 265 -11.87 20.89 -19.54
CA ASP A 265 -13.06 20.13 -19.14
C ASP A 265 -14.13 20.03 -20.23
N TYR A 266 -13.95 20.76 -21.33
CA TYR A 266 -14.92 20.82 -22.43
C TYR A 266 -14.48 19.88 -23.57
N GLN A 267 -15.39 18.98 -23.96
CA GLN A 267 -15.37 18.33 -25.28
C GLN A 267 -16.58 18.87 -26.05
N GLY A 268 -16.35 19.82 -26.96
CA GLY A 268 -17.44 20.63 -27.52
C GLY A 268 -17.96 21.65 -26.49
N GLU A 269 -19.28 21.74 -26.30
CA GLU A 269 -19.90 22.78 -25.45
C GLU A 269 -20.31 22.30 -24.04
N VAL A 270 -20.15 21.01 -23.71
CA VAL A 270 -20.65 20.45 -22.43
C VAL A 270 -19.51 19.80 -21.61
N PRO A 271 -19.35 20.16 -20.32
CA PRO A 271 -18.43 19.45 -19.43
C PRO A 271 -18.93 18.02 -19.20
N HIS A 272 -18.07 17.01 -19.33
CA HIS A 272 -18.42 15.60 -19.04
C HIS A 272 -18.00 15.17 -17.62
N ARG A 273 -17.20 16.00 -16.94
CA ARG A 273 -16.69 15.79 -15.59
C ARG A 273 -16.62 17.13 -14.85
N MET A 274 -16.53 17.05 -13.53
CA MET A 274 -16.56 18.21 -12.65
C MET A 274 -15.49 18.10 -11.57
N ARG A 275 -14.91 19.25 -11.20
CA ARG A 275 -13.99 19.34 -10.07
C ARG A 275 -14.72 19.71 -8.79
N TRP A 276 -14.19 19.21 -7.68
CA TRP A 276 -14.70 19.51 -6.35
C TRP A 276 -13.55 19.86 -5.41
N ALA A 277 -13.85 20.67 -4.41
CA ALA A 277 -13.08 20.75 -3.18
C ALA A 277 -13.91 20.15 -2.05
N LEU A 278 -13.26 19.42 -1.14
CA LEU A 278 -13.89 18.89 0.07
C LEU A 278 -13.08 19.25 1.30
N ALA A 279 -13.76 19.39 2.42
CA ALA A 279 -13.17 19.50 3.74
C ALA A 279 -13.79 18.46 4.68
N ARG A 280 -12.95 17.82 5.49
CA ARG A 280 -13.33 16.86 6.52
C ARG A 280 -12.90 17.38 7.88
N ARG A 281 -13.87 17.63 8.74
CA ARG A 281 -13.71 18.09 10.11
C ARG A 281 -13.94 16.96 11.11
N SER A 282 -13.06 16.82 12.09
CA SER A 282 -13.25 15.87 13.20
C SER A 282 -14.43 16.28 14.09
N ILE A 283 -15.28 15.30 14.44
CA ILE A 283 -16.40 15.53 15.37
C ILE A 283 -15.89 15.93 16.77
N ARG A 284 -14.77 15.35 17.21
CA ARG A 284 -14.21 15.59 18.55
C ARG A 284 -13.29 16.80 18.62
N LYS A 285 -12.68 17.16 17.49
CA LYS A 285 -11.70 18.25 17.38
C LYS A 285 -12.00 19.08 16.13
N PRO A 286 -13.00 19.97 16.19
CA PRO A 286 -13.47 20.70 15.01
C PRO A 286 -12.40 21.52 14.28
N ASP A 287 -11.30 21.87 14.95
CA ASP A 287 -10.18 22.61 14.34
C ASP A 287 -9.26 21.72 13.48
N GLU A 288 -9.35 20.39 13.61
CA GLU A 288 -8.61 19.44 12.79
C GLU A 288 -9.37 19.17 11.48
N ILE A 289 -9.02 19.95 10.44
CA ILE A 289 -9.62 19.85 9.11
C ILE A 289 -8.60 19.27 8.12
N ALA A 290 -9.03 18.25 7.38
CA ALA A 290 -8.32 17.72 6.21
C ALA A 290 -9.03 18.17 4.93
N TYR A 291 -8.26 18.47 3.88
CA TYR A 291 -8.78 18.99 2.62
C TYR A 291 -8.52 18.04 1.47
N TYR A 292 -9.39 18.05 0.47
CA TYR A 292 -9.30 17.19 -0.70
C TYR A 292 -9.67 17.95 -1.96
N LEU A 293 -9.02 17.58 -3.07
CA LEU A 293 -9.49 17.91 -4.41
C LEU A 293 -10.03 16.64 -5.06
N ALA A 294 -11.10 16.78 -5.83
CA ALA A 294 -11.66 15.68 -6.59
C ALA A 294 -11.99 16.06 -8.04
N TYR A 295 -12.01 15.04 -8.89
CA TYR A 295 -12.43 15.09 -10.28
C TYR A 295 -13.30 13.87 -10.55
N ALA A 296 -14.52 14.10 -11.02
CA ALA A 296 -15.57 13.10 -10.99
C ALA A 296 -16.56 13.27 -12.17
N PRO A 297 -17.26 12.20 -12.59
CA PRO A 297 -18.44 12.32 -13.44
C PRO A 297 -19.48 13.31 -12.87
N LEU A 298 -20.31 13.91 -13.75
CA LEU A 298 -21.27 14.94 -13.34
C LEU A 298 -22.29 14.47 -12.29
N GLU A 299 -22.72 13.21 -12.40
CA GLU A 299 -23.72 12.61 -11.52
C GLU A 299 -23.15 12.16 -10.16
N THR A 300 -21.84 12.34 -9.94
CA THR A 300 -21.23 11.95 -8.66
C THR A 300 -21.71 12.83 -7.51
N THR A 301 -22.16 12.18 -6.44
CA THR A 301 -22.64 12.84 -5.22
C THR A 301 -21.47 13.12 -4.24
N ALA A 302 -21.67 14.06 -3.32
CA ALA A 302 -20.70 14.32 -2.25
C ALA A 302 -20.48 13.07 -1.37
N GLN A 303 -21.53 12.28 -1.12
CA GLN A 303 -21.45 11.03 -0.36
C GLN A 303 -20.51 10.02 -1.02
N GLU A 304 -20.54 9.91 -2.34
CA GLU A 304 -19.64 9.03 -3.09
C GLU A 304 -18.19 9.52 -2.98
N LEU A 305 -17.94 10.82 -3.15
CA LEU A 305 -16.59 11.39 -2.96
C LEU A 305 -16.04 11.13 -1.55
N VAL A 306 -16.90 11.19 -0.53
CA VAL A 306 -16.56 10.87 0.86
C VAL A 306 -16.21 9.39 1.04
N ARG A 307 -16.94 8.48 0.37
CA ARG A 307 -16.62 7.05 0.33
C ARG A 307 -15.24 6.81 -0.28
N ILE A 308 -14.94 7.43 -1.42
CA ILE A 308 -13.63 7.31 -2.08
C ILE A 308 -12.51 7.85 -1.19
N ALA A 309 -12.68 9.04 -0.59
CA ALA A 309 -11.70 9.60 0.36
C ALA A 309 -11.45 8.66 1.56
N GLY A 310 -12.51 7.99 2.03
CA GLY A 310 -12.43 6.99 3.11
C GLY A 310 -11.68 5.71 2.72
N THR A 311 -11.70 5.36 1.44
CA THR A 311 -11.07 4.15 0.90
C THR A 311 -9.54 4.22 0.98
N ARG A 312 -8.94 5.43 1.08
CA ARG A 312 -7.49 5.61 1.30
C ARG A 312 -6.95 4.76 2.46
N TRP A 313 -7.73 4.56 3.52
CA TRP A 313 -7.31 3.74 4.67
C TRP A 313 -7.02 2.27 4.31
N ALA A 314 -7.58 1.76 3.22
CA ALA A 314 -7.36 0.37 2.80
C ALA A 314 -5.88 0.05 2.56
N ILE A 315 -5.05 1.00 2.11
CA ILE A 315 -3.62 0.74 1.93
C ILE A 315 -2.87 0.60 3.25
N GLU A 316 -3.29 1.31 4.31
CA GLU A 316 -2.72 1.16 5.65
C GLU A 316 -3.03 -0.24 6.21
N GLU A 317 -4.25 -0.73 6.00
CA GLU A 317 -4.62 -2.11 6.33
C GLU A 317 -3.84 -3.13 5.49
N CYS A 318 -3.62 -2.87 4.21
CA CYS A 318 -2.77 -3.70 3.36
C CYS A 318 -1.34 -3.77 3.89
N PHE A 319 -0.74 -2.63 4.27
CA PHE A 319 0.60 -2.61 4.85
C PHE A 319 0.67 -3.36 6.17
N GLN A 320 -0.31 -3.17 7.06
CA GLN A 320 -0.36 -3.89 8.34
C GLN A 320 -0.46 -5.41 8.11
N ALA A 321 -1.39 -5.85 7.26
CA ALA A 321 -1.57 -7.27 6.94
C ALA A 321 -0.33 -7.85 6.25
N ALA A 322 0.24 -7.16 5.26
CA ALA A 322 1.40 -7.64 4.52
C ALA A 322 2.67 -7.71 5.40
N LYS A 323 2.87 -6.77 6.33
CA LYS A 323 4.00 -6.80 7.27
C LYS A 323 3.84 -7.89 8.33
N ASN A 324 2.65 -7.97 8.95
CA ASN A 324 2.38 -8.90 10.05
C ASN A 324 2.26 -10.35 9.56
N GLU A 325 1.48 -10.58 8.51
CA GLU A 325 1.13 -11.94 8.07
C GLU A 325 2.11 -12.46 7.00
N CYS A 326 2.56 -11.58 6.10
CA CYS A 326 3.30 -11.96 4.88
C CYS A 326 4.76 -11.49 4.88
N GLY A 327 5.25 -10.91 5.97
CA GLY A 327 6.66 -10.59 6.15
C GLY A 327 7.23 -9.49 5.25
N LEU A 328 6.39 -8.58 4.74
CA LEU A 328 6.78 -7.51 3.80
C LEU A 328 8.01 -6.69 4.23
N ASP A 329 8.23 -6.53 5.54
CA ASP A 329 9.36 -5.79 6.12
C ASP A 329 10.41 -6.66 6.83
N GLN A 330 10.27 -7.98 6.78
CA GLN A 330 11.09 -8.92 7.56
C GLN A 330 12.29 -9.48 6.76
N TYR A 331 12.46 -9.03 5.51
CA TYR A 331 13.52 -9.48 4.62
C TYR A 331 14.92 -8.99 4.99
N GLU A 332 15.90 -9.78 4.55
CA GLU A 332 17.34 -9.53 4.74
C GLU A 332 18.07 -9.25 3.41
N VAL A 333 17.33 -9.19 2.29
CA VAL A 333 17.88 -8.79 0.99
C VAL A 333 18.42 -7.35 1.02
N ARG A 334 19.54 -7.14 0.33
CA ARG A 334 20.22 -5.83 0.24
C ARG A 334 20.27 -5.25 -1.17
N ARG A 335 20.23 -6.13 -2.18
CA ARG A 335 20.38 -5.75 -3.60
C ARG A 335 19.04 -5.40 -4.21
N TYR A 336 19.07 -4.52 -5.21
CA TYR A 336 17.89 -4.01 -5.91
C TYR A 336 16.99 -5.15 -6.44
N PRO A 337 17.49 -6.17 -7.16
CA PRO A 337 16.63 -7.27 -7.63
C PRO A 337 16.01 -8.09 -6.49
N GLY A 338 16.79 -8.32 -5.43
CA GLY A 338 16.31 -9.07 -4.27
C GLY A 338 15.14 -8.38 -3.57
N TRP A 339 15.16 -7.04 -3.49
CA TRP A 339 14.06 -6.25 -2.94
C TRP A 339 12.78 -6.46 -3.75
N TYR A 340 12.82 -6.26 -5.07
CA TYR A 340 11.62 -6.44 -5.91
C TYR A 340 11.08 -7.86 -5.84
N ARG A 341 11.96 -8.86 -5.83
CA ARG A 341 11.57 -10.27 -5.75
C ARG A 341 10.88 -10.61 -4.43
N HIS A 342 11.45 -10.21 -3.30
CA HIS A 342 10.82 -10.45 -2.01
C HIS A 342 9.49 -9.71 -1.89
N ILE A 343 9.47 -8.41 -2.19
CA ILE A 343 8.28 -7.57 -2.05
C ILE A 343 7.15 -8.09 -2.93
N THR A 344 7.44 -8.50 -4.17
CA THR A 344 6.42 -9.06 -5.06
C THR A 344 5.85 -10.37 -4.51
N LEU A 345 6.68 -11.28 -3.99
CA LEU A 345 6.20 -12.53 -3.40
C LEU A 345 5.42 -12.31 -2.09
N ALA A 346 5.78 -11.30 -1.29
CA ALA A 346 5.02 -10.90 -0.12
C ALA A 346 3.66 -10.28 -0.48
N MET A 347 3.60 -9.47 -1.55
CA MET A 347 2.34 -8.95 -2.10
C MET A 347 1.45 -10.06 -2.63
N LEU A 348 2.03 -11.05 -3.32
CA LEU A 348 1.33 -12.24 -3.80
C LEU A 348 0.72 -13.05 -2.65
N ALA A 349 1.49 -13.30 -1.60
CA ALA A 349 0.99 -13.95 -0.38
C ALA A 349 -0.16 -13.16 0.26
N HIS A 350 -0.01 -11.83 0.34
CA HIS A 350 -1.04 -10.95 0.88
C HIS A 350 -2.33 -10.96 0.04
N ALA A 351 -2.24 -10.91 -1.29
CA ALA A 351 -3.40 -10.99 -2.17
C ALA A 351 -4.10 -12.36 -2.08
N PHE A 352 -3.34 -13.43 -1.90
CA PHE A 352 -3.92 -14.76 -1.65
C PHE A 352 -4.76 -14.78 -0.35
N LEU A 353 -4.26 -14.18 0.73
CA LEU A 353 -5.03 -14.05 1.98
C LEU A 353 -6.28 -13.18 1.79
N ALA A 354 -6.18 -12.06 1.08
CA ALA A 354 -7.31 -11.19 0.81
C ALA A 354 -8.42 -11.90 0.02
N ALA A 355 -8.05 -12.61 -1.05
CA ALA A 355 -8.98 -13.42 -1.86
C ALA A 355 -9.60 -14.56 -1.06
N THR A 356 -8.82 -15.24 -0.22
CA THR A 356 -9.33 -16.33 0.63
C THR A 356 -10.31 -15.80 1.68
N ALA A 357 -10.02 -14.63 2.27
CA ALA A 357 -10.91 -13.99 3.23
C ALA A 357 -12.23 -13.55 2.58
N HIS A 358 -12.19 -13.08 1.32
CA HIS A 358 -13.39 -12.77 0.55
C HIS A 358 -14.24 -14.02 0.31
N GLN A 359 -13.65 -15.09 -0.23
CA GLN A 359 -14.35 -16.36 -0.49
C GLN A 359 -14.96 -16.97 0.78
N ALA A 360 -14.28 -16.85 1.92
CA ALA A 360 -14.80 -17.32 3.19
C ALA A 360 -16.06 -16.54 3.62
N ARG A 361 -16.07 -15.21 3.44
CA ARG A 361 -17.24 -14.36 3.73
C ARG A 361 -18.42 -14.67 2.81
N GLU A 362 -18.18 -14.91 1.52
CA GLU A 362 -19.23 -15.32 0.58
C GLU A 362 -19.88 -16.64 0.99
N LYS A 363 -19.09 -17.56 1.57
CA LYS A 363 -19.58 -18.85 2.09
C LYS A 363 -20.23 -18.76 3.48
N GLY A 364 -20.47 -17.55 3.99
CA GLY A 364 -21.16 -17.32 5.26
C GLY A 364 -20.28 -17.52 6.51
N ALA A 365 -18.95 -17.60 6.37
CA ALA A 365 -18.08 -17.57 7.53
C ALA A 365 -18.18 -16.19 8.22
N GLU A 366 -18.31 -16.18 9.55
CA GLU A 366 -18.22 -14.94 10.33
C GLU A 366 -16.92 -14.21 9.98
N GLY A 367 -17.02 -12.90 9.74
CA GLY A 367 -15.90 -12.09 9.28
C GLY A 367 -14.68 -12.28 10.19
N VAL A 368 -13.53 -12.64 9.61
CA VAL A 368 -12.26 -12.75 10.35
C VAL A 368 -12.05 -11.49 11.19
N ARG A 369 -11.89 -11.68 12.50
CA ARG A 369 -11.55 -10.62 13.45
C ARG A 369 -10.30 -9.94 12.93
N GLN A 370 -10.41 -8.69 12.46
CA GLN A 370 -9.24 -7.94 12.02
C GLN A 370 -8.23 -7.91 13.17
N PRO A 371 -6.95 -8.25 12.94
CA PRO A 371 -5.95 -8.08 13.96
C PRO A 371 -5.97 -6.61 14.38
N GLY A 372 -6.17 -6.37 15.67
CA GLY A 372 -6.00 -5.03 16.23
C GLY A 372 -4.62 -4.49 15.87
N PRO A 373 -4.40 -3.17 15.95
CA PRO A 373 -3.09 -2.59 15.66
C PRO A 373 -2.03 -3.42 16.38
N SER A 374 -1.05 -3.92 15.61
CA SER A 374 0.10 -4.67 16.12
C SER A 374 0.51 -4.03 17.43
N SER A 375 0.34 -4.76 18.54
CA SER A 375 0.73 -4.26 19.84
C SER A 375 2.20 -3.86 19.73
N SER A 376 2.46 -2.56 19.82
CA SER A 376 3.81 -2.05 19.89
C SER A 376 4.56 -2.87 20.95
N GLN A 377 5.78 -3.32 20.64
CA GLN A 377 6.66 -3.94 21.64
C GLN A 377 6.99 -2.97 22.79
N TRP A 378 6.61 -1.70 22.63
CA TRP A 378 6.65 -0.65 23.63
C TRP A 378 5.33 -0.60 24.41
N ARG A 379 5.36 -1.03 25.67
CA ARG A 379 4.26 -0.79 26.62
C ARG A 379 4.63 0.38 27.53
N ARG A 380 3.65 1.24 27.81
CA ARG A 380 3.78 2.33 28.80
C ARG A 380 3.58 1.75 30.20
N PHE A 381 4.57 1.90 31.07
CA PHE A 381 4.50 1.57 32.49
C PHE A 381 4.74 2.86 33.28
N GLY A 382 3.66 3.43 33.83
CA GLY A 382 3.68 4.75 34.46
C GLY A 382 4.18 5.84 33.50
N ASP A 383 5.29 6.50 33.88
CA ASP A 383 5.91 7.59 33.13
C ASP A 383 7.09 7.16 32.23
N SER A 384 7.28 5.84 32.03
CA SER A 384 8.37 5.31 31.20
C SER A 384 7.90 4.29 30.17
N TRP A 385 8.72 4.10 29.13
CA TRP A 385 8.48 3.16 28.04
C TRP A 385 9.49 2.01 28.10
N GLN A 386 9.02 0.76 28.07
CA GLN A 386 9.88 -0.43 28.07
C GLN A 386 9.61 -1.33 26.86
N LEU A 387 10.68 -1.96 26.36
CA LEU A 387 10.65 -2.98 25.32
C LEU A 387 10.50 -4.36 25.97
N VAL A 388 9.45 -5.11 25.63
CA VAL A 388 9.28 -6.49 26.10
C VAL A 388 10.04 -7.44 25.17
N GLY A 389 11.21 -7.92 25.62
CA GLY A 389 11.87 -9.08 25.02
C GLY A 389 11.27 -10.39 25.54
N PRO A 390 11.34 -11.51 24.80
CA PRO A 390 10.99 -12.81 25.35
C PRO A 390 11.94 -13.12 26.52
N GLY A 391 11.40 -13.27 27.72
CA GLY A 391 12.17 -13.66 28.90
C GLY A 391 12.84 -15.03 28.71
N PRO A 392 13.96 -15.30 29.39
CA PRO A 392 14.58 -16.62 29.34
C PRO A 392 13.58 -17.65 29.89
N ARG A 393 13.40 -18.75 29.16
CA ARG A 393 12.64 -19.91 29.65
C ARG A 393 13.37 -20.46 30.87
N THR A 394 12.76 -20.34 32.04
CA THR A 394 13.20 -21.06 33.24
C THR A 394 12.79 -22.52 33.09
N CYS A 395 13.75 -23.41 33.33
CA CYS A 395 13.59 -24.85 33.29
C CYS A 395 12.92 -25.31 34.59
N THR A 396 11.59 -25.34 34.63
CA THR A 396 10.79 -26.08 35.61
C THR A 396 9.41 -26.27 35.01
N ASP A 397 9.14 -27.49 34.56
CA ASP A 397 7.84 -28.19 34.59
C ASP A 397 7.97 -29.43 33.70
N VAL A 398 8.81 -30.35 34.15
CA VAL A 398 8.73 -31.77 33.80
C VAL A 398 8.22 -32.44 35.07
N GLU A 399 7.02 -32.99 34.99
CA GLU A 399 6.37 -33.99 35.86
C GLU A 399 4.97 -33.57 36.30
N ALA A 400 3.98 -34.06 35.55
CA ALA A 400 2.76 -34.72 36.02
C ALA A 400 1.71 -34.65 34.90
N ASP A 401 1.58 -35.73 34.12
CA ASP A 401 0.36 -36.54 34.24
C ASP A 401 0.52 -37.82 33.41
N THR A 402 0.79 -38.92 34.11
CA THR A 402 0.62 -40.27 33.59
C THR A 402 -0.48 -40.89 34.43
N THR A 403 -1.74 -40.80 34.04
CA THR A 403 -2.73 -41.84 34.39
C THR A 403 -3.96 -41.83 33.49
N ARG A 404 -4.17 -42.99 32.84
CA ARG A 404 -5.33 -43.50 32.09
C ARG A 404 -5.47 -43.17 30.61
#